data_AF-A0AAW5JGT3-F1
#
_entry.id   AF-A0AAW5JGT3-F1
#
_cell.length_a   1.000
_cell.length_b   1.000
_cell.length_c   1.000
_cell.angle_alpha   90.00
_cell.angle_beta   90.00
_cell.angle_gamma   90.00
#
_symmetry.space_group_name_H-M   'P 1'
#
loop_
_entity.id
_entity.type
_entity.pdbx_description
1 polymer ?
#
loop_
_entity_poly.entity_id
_entity_poly.type
_entity_poly.pdbx_seq_one_letter_code
_entity_poly.pdbx_strand_id
1 'polypeptide(L)'
;MGKMSREKGKRGERDWASFCRSQGYDCRRTSQYCGKTGDASDVVGLQGIHQEVKRVERLDLYGALSQAQRDAKPGEMPIVAHRKNDHPWVVIIGAEDFFTIYREWEAGRDV
;
A
#
# COMPACT_ATOMS: atom_id res chain seq x y z
N MET A 1 -20.62 -1.36 -7.15
CA MET A 1 -19.77 -0.23 -6.71
C MET A 1 -20.20 1.05 -7.43
N GLY A 2 -20.63 2.08 -6.70
CA GLY A 2 -21.08 3.34 -7.29
C GLY A 2 -19.94 4.24 -7.79
N LYS A 3 -20.22 5.17 -8.72
CA LYS A 3 -19.25 6.12 -9.32
C LYS A 3 -18.46 6.90 -8.26
N MET A 4 -19.12 7.37 -7.20
CA MET A 4 -18.47 8.10 -6.10
C MET A 4 -17.43 7.26 -5.35
N SER A 5 -17.72 5.97 -5.11
CA SER A 5 -16.79 5.06 -4.45
C SER A 5 -15.53 4.82 -5.29
N ARG A 6 -15.69 4.71 -6.61
CA ARG A 6 -14.56 4.55 -7.55
C ARG A 6 -13.66 5.78 -7.56
N GLU A 7 -14.24 6.98 -7.59
CA GLU A 7 -13.46 8.22 -7.56
C GLU A 7 -12.80 8.47 -6.19
N LYS A 8 -13.42 8.04 -5.08
CA LYS A 8 -12.78 8.04 -3.74
C LYS A 8 -11.57 7.11 -3.72
N GLY A 9 -11.67 5.92 -4.30
CA GLY A 9 -10.55 4.96 -4.45
C GLY A 9 -9.36 5.56 -5.20
N LYS A 10 -9.59 6.00 -6.45
CA LYS A 10 -8.55 6.64 -7.28
C LYS A 10 -7.90 7.85 -6.59
N ARG A 11 -8.68 8.63 -5.82
CA ARG A 11 -8.15 9.74 -5.03
C ARG A 11 -7.29 9.25 -3.88
N GLY A 12 -7.72 8.23 -3.15
CA GLY A 12 -6.91 7.57 -2.13
C GLY A 12 -5.56 7.09 -2.66
N GLU A 13 -5.55 6.41 -3.81
CA GLU A 13 -4.32 5.93 -4.44
C GLU A 13 -3.38 7.09 -4.85
N ARG A 14 -3.93 8.19 -5.41
CA ARG A 14 -3.15 9.40 -5.72
C ARG A 14 -2.59 10.09 -4.48
N ASP A 15 -3.40 10.19 -3.44
CA ASP A 15 -3.02 10.81 -2.16
C ASP A 15 -1.91 9.98 -1.47
N TRP A 16 -1.99 8.65 -1.52
CA TRP A 16 -0.93 7.76 -1.01
C TRP A 16 0.37 7.92 -1.79
N ALA A 17 0.31 7.87 -3.13
CA ALA A 17 1.49 8.09 -3.97
C ALA A 17 2.13 9.48 -3.69
N SER A 18 1.30 10.51 -3.46
CA SER A 18 1.79 11.84 -3.09
C SER A 18 2.44 11.88 -1.71
N PHE A 19 1.91 11.13 -0.76
CA PHE A 19 2.52 10.99 0.57
C PHE A 19 3.88 10.28 0.46
N CYS A 20 3.99 9.18 -0.29
CA CYS A 20 5.28 8.52 -0.50
C CYS A 20 6.31 9.45 -1.17
N ARG A 21 5.89 10.28 -2.14
CA ARG A 21 6.76 11.31 -2.74
C ARG A 21 7.23 12.35 -1.74
N SER A 22 6.40 12.75 -0.77
CA SER A 22 6.86 13.66 0.28
C SER A 22 7.86 13.03 1.26
N GLN A 23 7.94 11.70 1.30
CA GLN A 23 8.96 10.95 2.02
C GLN A 23 10.23 10.66 1.18
N GLY A 24 10.29 11.17 -0.07
CA GLY A 24 11.45 10.99 -0.95
C GLY A 24 11.38 9.78 -1.90
N TYR A 25 10.25 9.08 -1.98
CA TYR A 25 10.08 7.92 -2.87
C TYR A 25 9.26 8.28 -4.10
N ASP A 26 9.79 8.04 -5.30
CA ASP A 26 9.10 8.33 -6.57
C ASP A 26 7.97 7.32 -6.84
N CYS A 27 6.86 7.51 -6.11
CA CYS A 27 5.69 6.66 -6.22
C CYS A 27 4.65 7.21 -7.18
N ARG A 28 3.97 6.31 -7.90
CA ARG A 28 2.86 6.65 -8.78
C ARG A 28 1.76 5.58 -8.73
N ARG A 29 0.52 6.04 -8.91
CA ARG A 29 -0.65 5.16 -9.05
C ARG A 29 -0.55 4.33 -10.33
N THR A 30 -0.94 3.07 -10.27
CA THR A 30 -1.03 2.22 -11.46
C THR A 30 -2.29 2.56 -12.28
N SER A 31 -2.20 2.38 -13.59
CA SER A 31 -3.36 2.44 -14.46
C SER A 31 -3.66 1.03 -14.94
N GLN A 32 -4.74 0.43 -14.41
CA GLN A 32 -5.27 -0.86 -14.88
C GLN A 32 -5.65 -0.88 -16.39
N TYR A 33 -5.50 0.23 -17.12
CA TYR A 33 -5.91 0.40 -18.51
C TYR A 33 -4.88 0.00 -19.58
N CYS A 34 -3.65 -0.39 -19.21
CA CYS A 34 -2.72 -0.97 -20.18
C CYS A 34 -2.71 -2.50 -20.02
N GLY A 35 -3.59 -3.15 -20.79
CA GLY A 35 -3.72 -4.60 -20.84
C GLY A 35 -2.36 -5.30 -20.91
N LYS A 36 -2.24 -6.40 -20.14
CA LYS A 36 -1.10 -7.32 -20.05
C LYS A 36 0.13 -6.88 -19.23
N THR A 37 0.07 -5.81 -18.45
CA THR A 37 1.10 -5.57 -17.43
C THR A 37 0.60 -6.12 -16.09
N GLY A 38 1.17 -7.26 -15.67
CA GLY A 38 0.80 -8.02 -14.48
C GLY A 38 1.15 -7.34 -13.16
N ASP A 39 0.80 -6.06 -13.02
CA ASP A 39 0.98 -5.28 -11.80
C ASP A 39 -0.38 -5.07 -11.13
N ALA A 40 -0.66 -5.92 -10.14
CA ALA A 40 -1.89 -5.88 -9.37
C ALA A 40 -1.88 -4.81 -8.27
N SER A 41 -0.72 -4.16 -8.03
CA SER A 41 -0.59 -3.12 -7.01
C SER A 41 -1.31 -1.84 -7.41
N ASP A 42 -1.90 -1.15 -6.43
CA ASP A 42 -2.55 0.15 -6.62
C ASP A 42 -1.53 1.28 -6.86
N VAL A 43 -0.36 1.19 -6.22
CA VAL A 43 0.72 2.19 -6.27
C VAL A 43 2.06 1.47 -6.36
N VAL A 44 2.93 1.94 -7.24
CA VAL A 44 4.31 1.44 -7.40
C VAL A 44 5.31 2.52 -7.03
N GLY A 45 6.56 2.13 -6.77
CA GLY A 45 7.68 3.04 -6.48
C GLY A 45 8.38 2.80 -5.13
N LEU A 46 7.82 1.92 -4.28
CA LEU A 46 8.53 1.36 -3.14
C LEU A 46 9.11 0.00 -3.55
N GLN A 47 10.43 -0.07 -3.71
CA GLN A 47 11.08 -1.29 -4.18
C GLN A 47 10.83 -2.45 -3.22
N GLY A 48 10.41 -3.60 -3.76
CA GLY A 48 10.12 -4.80 -2.97
C GLY A 48 8.83 -4.74 -2.16
N ILE A 49 7.98 -3.71 -2.32
CA ILE A 49 6.73 -3.56 -1.57
C ILE A 49 5.53 -3.61 -2.53
N HIS A 50 4.61 -4.53 -2.27
CA HIS A 50 3.29 -4.54 -2.90
C HIS A 50 2.32 -3.66 -2.11
N GLN A 51 1.75 -2.63 -2.75
CA GLN A 51 0.94 -1.62 -2.07
C GLN A 51 -0.54 -1.75 -2.45
N GLU A 52 -1.39 -2.07 -1.47
CA GLU A 52 -2.86 -2.02 -1.57
C GLU A 52 -3.37 -0.78 -0.81
N VAL A 53 -4.18 0.07 -1.45
CA VAL A 53 -4.61 1.35 -0.87
C VAL A 53 -6.09 1.33 -0.51
N LYS A 54 -6.41 1.49 0.79
CA LYS A 54 -7.79 1.49 1.31
C LYS A 54 -8.18 2.80 1.97
N ARG A 55 -8.83 3.69 1.21
CA ARG A 55 -9.46 4.92 1.72
C ARG A 55 -10.93 4.70 2.09
N VAL A 56 -11.18 4.16 3.28
CA VAL A 56 -12.51 3.78 3.79
C VAL A 56 -12.67 4.15 5.26
N GLU A 57 -13.89 4.32 5.75
CA GLU A 57 -14.12 4.65 7.17
C GLU A 57 -14.06 3.42 8.08
N ARG A 58 -14.44 2.25 7.55
CA ARG A 58 -14.36 0.95 8.21
C ARG A 58 -13.60 0.01 7.29
N LEU A 59 -12.43 -0.43 7.74
CA LEU A 59 -11.60 -1.38 7.02
C LEU A 59 -11.92 -2.80 7.50
N ASP A 60 -12.17 -3.71 6.56
CA ASP A 60 -12.00 -5.14 6.81
C ASP A 60 -10.50 -5.47 6.76
N LEU A 61 -9.90 -5.59 7.94
CA LEU A 61 -8.45 -5.72 8.11
C LEU A 61 -7.92 -6.98 7.42
N TYR A 62 -8.50 -8.15 7.74
CA TYR A 62 -8.02 -9.42 7.23
C TYR A 62 -8.38 -9.61 5.75
N GLY A 63 -9.53 -9.11 5.32
CA GLY A 63 -9.87 -9.09 3.90
C GLY A 63 -8.87 -8.28 3.07
N ALA A 64 -8.48 -7.11 3.55
CA ALA A 64 -7.49 -6.27 2.87
C ALA A 64 -6.08 -6.89 2.88
N LEU A 65 -5.63 -7.45 4.02
CA LEU A 65 -4.35 -8.16 4.08
C LEU A 65 -4.32 -9.38 3.15
N SER A 66 -5.40 -10.17 3.12
CA SER A 66 -5.54 -11.34 2.24
C SER A 66 -5.53 -10.95 0.75
N GLN A 67 -6.04 -9.76 0.42
CA GLN A 67 -5.97 -9.22 -0.94
C GLN A 67 -4.52 -8.85 -1.29
N ALA A 68 -3.87 -8.04 -0.45
CA ALA A 68 -2.50 -7.62 -0.68
C ALA A 68 -1.53 -8.80 -0.79
N GLN A 69 -1.69 -9.83 0.04
CA GLN A 69 -0.87 -11.06 0.00
C GLN A 69 -1.05 -11.85 -1.30
N ARG A 70 -2.28 -11.92 -1.82
CA ARG A 70 -2.59 -12.66 -3.04
C ARG A 70 -2.04 -11.96 -4.28
N ASP A 71 -2.10 -10.64 -4.28
CA ASP A 71 -1.75 -9.79 -5.41
C ASP A 71 -0.24 -9.43 -5.42
N ALA A 72 0.46 -9.64 -4.30
CA ALA A 72 1.91 -9.52 -4.20
C ALA A 72 2.63 -10.61 -5.03
N LYS A 73 3.69 -10.19 -5.73
CA LYS A 73 4.56 -11.12 -6.46
C LYS A 73 5.52 -11.82 -5.50
N PRO A 74 6.10 -12.98 -5.89
CA PRO A 74 7.16 -13.61 -5.10
C PRO A 74 8.30 -12.62 -4.81
N GLY A 75 8.64 -12.48 -3.53
CA GLY A 75 9.68 -11.55 -3.06
C GLY A 75 9.21 -10.12 -2.78
N GLU A 76 7.93 -9.78 -3.02
CA GLU A 76 7.35 -8.53 -2.57
C GLU A 76 6.74 -8.69 -1.16
N MET A 77 6.92 -7.67 -0.33
CA MET A 77 6.25 -7.56 0.97
C MET A 77 4.89 -6.88 0.79
N PRO A 78 3.77 -7.53 1.15
CA PRO A 78 2.45 -6.95 1.03
C PRO A 78 2.16 -5.95 2.16
N ILE A 79 1.67 -4.77 1.79
CA ILE A 79 1.20 -3.75 2.73
C ILE A 79 -0.21 -3.29 2.38
N VAL A 80 -0.96 -2.87 3.41
CA VAL A 80 -2.18 -2.10 3.23
C VAL A 80 -1.95 -0.68 3.74
N ALA A 81 -1.97 0.28 2.81
CA ALA A 81 -1.99 1.71 3.13
C ALA A 81 -3.43 2.14 3.40
N HIS A 82 -3.76 2.37 4.66
CA HIS A 82 -5.11 2.71 5.10
C HIS A 82 -5.22 4.15 5.58
N ARG A 83 -6.34 4.79 5.25
CA ARG A 83 -6.72 6.09 5.81
C ARG A 83 -8.24 6.28 5.84
N LYS A 84 -8.73 6.81 6.96
CA LYS A 84 -10.09 7.36 7.10
C LYS A 84 -10.12 8.84 6.71
N ASN A 85 -11.30 9.40 6.50
CA ASN A 85 -11.41 10.84 6.34
C ASN A 85 -10.80 11.57 7.56
N ASP A 86 -10.04 12.64 7.31
CA ASP A 86 -9.42 13.50 8.35
C ASP A 86 -8.44 12.82 9.30
N HIS A 87 -7.95 11.63 8.95
CA HIS A 87 -6.95 10.89 9.73
C HIS A 87 -5.62 10.81 8.97
N PRO A 88 -4.48 10.60 9.65
CA PRO A 88 -3.22 10.30 8.97
C PRO A 88 -3.27 8.93 8.27
N TRP A 89 -2.28 8.68 7.40
CA TRP A 89 -2.06 7.36 6.83
C TRP A 89 -1.51 6.40 7.89
N VAL A 90 -1.97 5.15 7.84
CA VAL A 90 -1.41 4.03 8.59
C VAL A 90 -1.02 2.95 7.59
N VAL A 91 0.14 2.34 7.80
CA VAL A 91 0.57 1.17 7.06
C VAL A 91 0.34 -0.06 7.93
N ILE A 92 -0.40 -1.02 7.40
CA ILE A 92 -0.70 -2.29 8.04
C ILE A 92 0.11 -3.36 7.31
N ILE A 93 0.89 -4.11 8.07
CA ILE A 93 1.75 -5.18 7.57
C ILE A 93 1.59 -6.43 8.42
N GLY A 94 1.90 -7.60 7.86
CA GLY A 94 1.97 -8.84 8.62
C GLY A 94 3.02 -8.77 9.72
N ALA A 95 2.83 -9.48 10.83
CA ALA A 95 3.78 -9.45 11.94
C ALA A 95 5.16 -9.99 11.54
N GLU A 96 5.21 -11.03 10.70
CA GLU A 96 6.47 -11.60 10.19
C GLU A 96 7.23 -10.60 9.30
N ASP A 97 6.50 -9.90 8.42
CA ASP A 97 7.02 -8.82 7.58
C ASP A 97 7.52 -7.63 8.42
N PHE A 98 6.76 -7.27 9.47
CA PHE A 98 7.17 -6.24 10.44
C PHE A 98 8.52 -6.59 11.07
N PHE A 99 8.68 -7.82 11.59
CA PHE A 99 9.95 -8.20 12.20
C PHE A 99 11.10 -8.28 11.20
N THR A 100 10.81 -8.47 9.90
CA THR A 100 11.83 -8.36 8.84
C THR A 100 12.35 -6.94 8.71
N ILE A 101 11.47 -5.93 8.65
CA ILE A 101 11.89 -4.52 8.61
C ILE A 101 12.47 -4.08 9.96
N TYR A 102 11.90 -4.53 11.08
CA TYR A 102 12.35 -4.15 12.41
C TYR A 102 13.79 -4.57 12.67
N ARG A 103 14.22 -5.75 12.20
CA ARG A 103 15.62 -6.18 12.30
C ARG A 103 16.58 -5.24 11.57
N GLU A 104 16.18 -4.68 10.42
CA GLU A 104 16.98 -3.67 9.72
C GLU A 104 17.01 -2.33 10.50
N TRP A 105 15.87 -1.93 11.06
CA TRP A 105 15.78 -0.74 11.93
C TRP A 105 16.66 -0.88 13.18
N GLU A 106 16.72 -2.08 13.76
CA GLU A 106 17.54 -2.44 14.91
C GLU A 106 19.02 -2.50 14.54
N ALA A 107 19.40 -3.18 13.46
CA ALA A 107 20.78 -3.28 13.00
C ALA A 107 21.43 -1.93 12.66
N GLY A 108 20.62 -0.96 12.22
CA GLY A 108 21.06 0.43 12.00
C GLY A 108 21.24 1.25 13.28
N ARG A 109 21.06 0.65 14.45
CA ARG A 109 21.17 1.29 15.76
C ARG A 109 22.10 0.45 16.64
N ASP A 110 23.10 1.08 17.23
CA ASP A 110 23.86 0.49 18.33
C ASP A 110 22.98 0.53 19.59
N VAL A 111 22.13 -0.48 19.77
CA VAL A 111 21.32 -0.68 20.98
C VAL A 111 22.00 -1.66 21.93
#